data_AF-A0A6M3LX51-F1
#
_entry.id   AF-A0A6M3LX51-F1
#
_cell.length_a   1.000
_cell.length_b   1.000
_cell.length_c   1.000
_cell.angle_alpha   90.00
_cell.angle_beta   90.00
_cell.angle_gamma   90.00
#
_symmetry.space_group_name_H-M   'P 1'
#
loop_
_entity.id
_entity.type
_entity.pdbx_description
1 polymer ?
#
loop_
_entity_poly.entity_id
_entity_poly.type
_entity_poly.pdbx_seq_one_letter_code
_entity_poly.pdbx_strand_id
1 'polypeptide(L)'
;METVYKVIEDCVVKKLGERKYEFTASTSAMDRDGEVIDVKGWDLKNFKKNPVIMYAHDYKTLPIGRSSRVWVSNDGTLKNTVEFPPEGTYEFADIVERLVDTGYLRTESVGFIPKEWDDGDGEKSPRRTYTK
;
A
#
# COMPACT_ATOMS: atom_id res chain seq x y z
N MET A 1 -2.94 -21.68 -21.98
CA MET A 1 -3.16 -21.26 -20.58
C MET A 1 -2.02 -20.32 -20.27
N GLU A 2 -2.24 -19.02 -20.39
CA GLU A 2 -1.19 -18.02 -20.19
C GLU A 2 -1.21 -17.63 -18.72
N THR A 3 -0.22 -18.10 -17.96
CA THR A 3 -0.05 -17.69 -16.57
C THR A 3 0.42 -16.24 -16.57
N VAL A 4 -0.50 -15.30 -16.35
CA VAL A 4 -0.15 -13.89 -16.11
C VAL A 4 0.43 -13.80 -14.71
N TYR A 5 1.75 -13.85 -14.62
CA TYR A 5 2.43 -13.45 -13.39
C TYR A 5 2.22 -11.95 -13.21
N LYS A 6 1.81 -11.52 -12.01
CA LYS A 6 1.89 -10.12 -11.60
C LYS A 6 3.34 -9.69 -11.79
N VAL A 7 3.59 -8.95 -12.87
CA VAL A 7 4.88 -8.31 -13.11
C VAL A 7 5.05 -7.34 -11.93
N ILE A 8 6.02 -7.62 -11.05
CA ILE A 8 6.38 -6.74 -9.94
C ILE A 8 7.22 -5.59 -10.52
N GLU A 9 6.68 -4.88 -11.51
CA GLU A 9 7.29 -3.67 -12.05
C GLU A 9 6.77 -2.41 -11.31
N ASP A 10 5.63 -2.50 -10.62
CA ASP A 10 4.94 -1.29 -10.10
C ASP A 10 5.09 -1.03 -8.59
N CYS A 11 5.61 -1.98 -7.80
CA CYS A 11 5.88 -1.76 -6.38
C CYS A 11 7.28 -1.16 -6.22
N VAL A 12 7.36 0.16 -6.41
CA VAL A 12 8.60 0.90 -6.28
C VAL A 12 8.69 1.49 -4.89
N VAL A 13 9.81 1.21 -4.20
CA VAL A 13 10.23 1.94 -3.01
C VAL A 13 11.32 2.92 -3.40
N LYS A 14 11.11 4.20 -3.12
CA LYS A 14 12.10 5.24 -3.37
C LYS A 14 12.51 5.89 -2.06
N LYS A 15 13.80 5.84 -1.71
CA LYS A 15 14.35 6.58 -0.57
C LYS A 15 14.30 8.08 -0.88
N LEU A 16 13.63 8.84 -0.01
CA LEU A 16 13.47 10.29 -0.14
C LEU A 16 14.33 11.08 0.87
N GLY A 17 14.84 10.40 1.90
CA GLY A 17 15.68 10.99 2.93
C GLY A 17 16.03 9.98 4.01
N GLU A 18 16.53 10.48 5.14
CA GLU A 18 16.74 9.66 6.32
C GLU A 18 15.40 9.09 6.80
N ARG A 19 15.32 7.76 6.85
CA ARG A 19 14.14 7.01 7.33
C ARG A 19 12.81 7.41 6.68
N LYS A 20 12.88 7.91 5.43
CA LYS A 20 11.74 8.42 4.67
C LYS A 20 11.71 7.83 3.27
N TYR A 21 10.58 7.21 2.92
CA TYR A 21 10.43 6.40 1.71
C TYR A 21 9.10 6.70 1.03
N GLU A 22 9.10 6.73 -0.30
CA GLU A 22 7.89 6.73 -1.11
C GLU A 22 7.57 5.30 -1.56
N PHE A 23 6.31 4.91 -1.40
CA PHE A 23 5.81 3.62 -1.84
C PHE A 23 4.67 3.80 -2.85
N THR A 24 4.61 2.89 -3.82
CA THR A 24 3.35 2.57 -4.50
C THR A 24 2.53 1.68 -3.57
N ALA A 25 1.49 2.25 -2.96
CA ALA A 25 0.62 1.59 -2.00
C ALA A 25 -0.45 0.72 -2.68
N SER A 26 -1.00 1.16 -3.81
CA SER A 26 -1.98 0.40 -4.58
C SER A 26 -1.93 0.76 -6.06
N THR A 27 -2.24 -0.21 -6.91
CA THR A 27 -2.50 -0.01 -8.35
C THR A 27 -3.88 -0.56 -8.68
N SER A 28 -4.43 -0.25 -9.86
CA SER A 28 -5.67 -0.88 -10.36
C SER A 28 -5.41 -2.23 -11.05
N ALA A 29 -4.25 -2.85 -10.82
CA ALA A 29 -3.95 -4.17 -11.34
C ALA A 29 -4.74 -5.23 -10.56
N MET A 30 -5.20 -6.27 -11.27
CA MET A 30 -5.86 -7.41 -10.63
C MET A 30 -4.91 -8.11 -9.66
N ASP A 31 -5.38 -8.40 -8.45
CA ASP A 31 -4.61 -9.13 -7.45
C ASP A 31 -4.74 -10.66 -7.64
N ARG A 32 -4.10 -11.41 -6.73
CA ARG A 32 -4.07 -12.88 -6.80
C ARG A 32 -5.39 -13.54 -6.43
N ASP A 33 -6.31 -12.79 -5.82
CA ASP A 33 -7.65 -13.23 -5.43
C ASP A 33 -8.70 -12.83 -6.49
N GLY A 34 -8.23 -12.30 -7.62
CA GLY A 34 -9.05 -11.89 -8.76
C GLY A 34 -9.77 -10.56 -8.53
N GLU A 35 -9.31 -9.73 -7.58
CA GLU A 35 -9.95 -8.47 -7.23
C GLU A 35 -9.20 -7.27 -7.84
N VAL A 36 -9.91 -6.18 -8.08
CA VAL A 36 -9.35 -4.90 -8.52
C VAL A 36 -9.82 -3.81 -7.55
N ILE A 37 -8.92 -2.91 -7.17
CA ILE A 37 -9.27 -1.68 -6.45
C ILE A 37 -9.13 -0.51 -7.42
N ASP A 38 -10.22 0.20 -7.72
CA ASP A 38 -10.12 1.44 -8.47
C ASP A 38 -9.42 2.49 -7.61
N VAL A 39 -8.24 2.92 -8.05
CA VAL A 39 -7.45 3.95 -7.37
C VAL A 39 -8.21 5.28 -7.24
N LYS A 40 -9.20 5.56 -8.09
CA LYS A 40 -10.06 6.75 -7.95
C LYS A 40 -11.09 6.62 -6.82
N GLY A 41 -11.35 5.41 -6.34
CA GLY A 41 -12.31 5.12 -5.28
C GLY A 41 -11.84 5.46 -3.87
N TRP A 42 -10.54 5.71 -3.66
CA TRP A 42 -9.98 5.94 -2.33
C TRP A 42 -10.53 7.20 -1.64
N ASP A 43 -11.36 7.00 -0.60
CA ASP A 43 -11.71 8.04 0.37
C ASP A 43 -10.66 8.15 1.47
N LEU A 44 -9.65 8.99 1.22
CA LEU A 44 -8.51 9.19 2.13
C LEU A 44 -8.81 10.14 3.30
N LYS A 45 -10.02 10.69 3.41
CA LYS A 45 -10.33 11.78 4.35
C LYS A 45 -10.07 11.40 5.81
N ASN A 46 -10.49 10.20 6.24
CA ASN A 46 -10.31 9.77 7.62
C ASN A 46 -8.87 9.32 7.89
N PHE A 47 -8.24 8.61 6.95
CA PHE A 47 -6.84 8.22 7.08
C PHE A 47 -5.93 9.43 7.29
N LYS A 48 -6.13 10.51 6.52
CA LYS A 48 -5.35 11.75 6.66
C LYS A 48 -5.45 12.44 8.03
N LYS A 49 -6.47 12.14 8.85
CA LYS A 49 -6.57 12.68 10.22
C LYS A 49 -5.60 12.01 11.18
N ASN A 50 -5.26 10.74 10.95
CA ASN A 50 -4.30 9.99 11.74
C ASN A 50 -3.60 8.95 10.83
N PRO A 51 -2.62 9.36 9.99
CA PRO A 51 -2.10 8.54 8.91
C PRO A 51 -1.00 7.59 9.40
N VAL A 52 -1.35 6.70 10.32
CA VAL A 52 -0.41 5.71 10.88
C VAL A 52 -0.20 4.54 9.92
N ILE A 53 1.02 3.99 9.92
CA ILE A 53 1.41 2.84 9.11
C ILE A 53 1.58 1.64 10.02
N MET A 54 0.87 0.56 9.69
CA MET A 54 0.93 -0.71 10.40
C MET A 54 1.79 -1.69 9.60
N TYR A 55 2.51 -2.57 10.30
CA TYR A 55 3.20 -3.67 9.65
C TYR A 55 2.23 -4.83 9.41
N ALA A 56 2.20 -5.37 8.19
CA ALA A 56 1.50 -6.61 7.84
C ALA A 56 0.03 -6.72 8.30
N HIS A 57 -0.72 -5.60 8.29
CA HIS A 57 -2.10 -5.53 8.79
C HIS A 57 -2.27 -5.95 10.26
N ASP A 58 -1.21 -5.87 11.07
CA ASP A 58 -1.29 -6.09 12.50
C ASP A 58 -1.86 -4.86 13.21
N TYR A 59 -3.17 -4.90 13.43
CA TYR A 59 -3.91 -3.84 14.14
C TYR A 59 -3.86 -3.96 15.67
N LYS A 60 -3.05 -4.90 16.22
CA LYS A 60 -2.91 -5.12 17.66
C LYS A 60 -1.62 -4.52 18.23
N THR A 61 -0.63 -4.28 17.39
CA THR A 61 0.66 -3.69 17.80
C THR A 61 0.70 -2.17 17.59
N LEU A 62 1.77 -1.53 18.05
CA LEU A 62 2.04 -0.12 17.76
C LEU A 62 2.36 0.10 16.26
N PRO A 63 2.00 1.26 15.70
CA PRO A 63 2.37 1.61 14.33
C PRO A 63 3.89 1.72 14.18
N ILE A 64 4.40 1.33 13.01
CA ILE A 64 5.83 1.37 12.68
C ILE A 64 6.26 2.72 12.09
N GLY A 65 5.30 3.57 11.74
CA GLY A 65 5.58 4.88 11.15
C GLY A 65 4.29 5.63 10.84
N ARG A 66 4.42 6.70 10.05
CA ARG A 66 3.29 7.50 9.58
C ARG A 66 3.47 7.88 8.11
N SER A 67 2.37 8.04 7.40
CA SER A 67 2.37 8.61 6.05
C SER A 67 2.29 10.13 6.14
N SER A 68 3.37 10.86 5.83
CA SER A 68 3.35 12.33 5.76
C SER A 68 2.65 12.86 4.50
N ARG A 69 2.45 12.01 3.49
CA ARG A 69 1.67 12.33 2.29
C ARG A 69 1.05 11.06 1.73
N VAL A 70 -0.21 11.13 1.29
CA VAL A 70 -0.89 10.08 0.51
C VAL A 70 -1.69 10.71 -0.60
N TRP A 71 -1.57 10.19 -1.82
CA TRP A 71 -2.19 10.77 -3.02
C TRP A 71 -2.35 9.74 -4.14
N VAL A 72 -3.32 9.98 -5.01
CA VAL A 72 -3.39 9.33 -6.32
C VAL A 72 -2.47 10.10 -7.27
N SER A 73 -1.43 9.46 -7.80
CA SER A 73 -0.52 10.08 -8.76
C SER A 73 -1.12 10.11 -10.16
N ASN A 74 -0.52 10.94 -11.01
CA ASN A 74 -0.95 11.13 -12.40
C ASN A 74 -0.87 9.86 -13.25
N ASP A 75 -0.04 8.89 -12.85
CA ASP A 75 0.08 7.56 -13.46
C ASP A 75 -1.04 6.59 -13.04
N GLY A 76 -2.02 7.04 -12.24
CA GLY A 76 -3.15 6.23 -11.82
C GLY A 76 -2.85 5.25 -10.69
N THR A 77 -1.76 5.46 -9.93
CA THR A 77 -1.43 4.65 -8.75
C THR A 77 -1.66 5.42 -7.45
N LEU A 78 -1.99 4.70 -6.37
CA LEU A 78 -2.00 5.27 -5.03
C LEU A 78 -0.59 5.23 -4.48
N LYS A 79 -0.05 6.40 -4.10
CA LYS A 79 1.27 6.53 -3.48
C LYS A 79 1.17 7.13 -2.10
N ASN A 80 2.14 6.81 -1.27
CA ASN A 80 2.34 7.48 0.00
C ASN A 80 3.82 7.78 0.26
N THR A 81 4.07 8.62 1.25
CA THR A 81 5.41 8.87 1.79
C THR A 81 5.41 8.46 3.25
N VAL A 82 6.09 7.37 3.57
CA VAL A 82 6.23 6.82 4.91
C VAL A 82 7.46 7.39 5.59
N GLU A 83 7.26 7.89 6.81
CA GLU A 83 8.29 8.31 7.75
C GLU A 83 8.30 7.33 8.93
N PHE A 84 9.44 6.66 9.11
CA PHE A 84 9.69 5.89 10.33
C PHE A 84 10.07 6.84 11.48
N PRO A 85 9.83 6.47 12.74
CA PRO A 85 10.23 7.30 13.88
C PRO A 85 11.76 7.45 13.97
N PRO A 86 12.28 8.36 14.80
CA PRO A 86 13.72 8.43 15.08
C PRO A 86 14.26 7.07 15.57
N GLU A 87 15.52 6.76 15.24
CA GLU A 87 16.16 5.51 15.67
C GLU A 87 16.16 5.36 17.20
N GLY A 88 15.86 4.15 17.67
CA GLY A 88 15.71 3.84 19.08
C GLY A 88 14.33 4.18 19.67
N THR A 89 13.42 4.84 18.94
CA THR A 89 12.07 5.14 19.45
C THR A 89 11.24 3.88 19.60
N TYR A 90 11.35 2.96 18.64
CA TYR A 90 10.63 1.70 18.63
C TYR A 90 11.45 0.66 17.86
N GLU A 91 12.04 -0.29 18.59
CA GLU A 91 13.00 -1.27 18.05
C GLU A 91 12.44 -2.05 16.85
N PHE A 92 11.16 -2.42 16.89
CA PHE A 92 10.53 -3.12 15.76
C PHE A 92 10.43 -2.24 14.51
N ALA A 93 10.13 -0.94 14.66
CA ALA A 93 10.14 -0.02 13.53
C ALA A 93 11.54 0.15 12.94
N ASP A 94 12.60 0.09 13.76
CA ASP A 94 13.99 0.13 13.29
C ASP A 94 14.36 -1.13 12.49
N ILE A 95 13.89 -2.30 12.92
CA ILE A 95 14.06 -3.54 12.16
C ILE A 95 13.36 -3.43 10.80
N VAL A 96 12.09 -3.01 10.78
CA VAL A 96 11.33 -2.90 9.53
C VAL A 96 11.94 -1.86 8.60
N GLU A 97 12.35 -0.71 9.13
CA GLU A 97 12.98 0.34 8.34
C GLU A 97 14.29 -0.13 7.68
N ARG A 98 15.16 -0.83 8.43
CA ARG A 98 16.38 -1.42 7.85
C ARG A 98 16.07 -2.42 6.75
N LEU A 99 15.03 -3.23 6.89
CA LEU A 99 14.60 -4.18 5.86
C LEU A 99 14.05 -3.48 4.61
N VAL A 100 13.41 -2.32 4.77
CA VAL A 100 13.02 -1.44 3.65
C VAL A 100 14.25 -0.85 2.99
N ASP A 101 15.18 -0.27 3.76
CA ASP A 101 16.38 0.40 3.25
C ASP A 101 17.31 -0.55 2.48
N THR A 102 17.46 -1.76 2.99
CA THR A 102 18.27 -2.82 2.35
C THR A 102 17.54 -3.56 1.24
N GLY A 103 16.28 -3.19 0.95
CA GLY A 103 15.50 -3.75 -0.15
C GLY A 103 15.02 -5.18 0.06
N TYR A 104 14.95 -5.67 1.31
CA TYR A 104 14.25 -6.93 1.62
C TYR A 104 12.72 -6.74 1.63
N LEU A 105 12.25 -5.56 2.06
CA LEU A 105 10.84 -5.18 1.99
C LEU A 105 10.64 -4.09 0.93
N ARG A 106 10.05 -4.49 -0.21
CA ARG A 106 9.84 -3.60 -1.38
C ARG A 106 8.37 -3.32 -1.68
N THR A 107 7.47 -3.88 -0.89
CA THR A 107 6.04 -3.83 -1.15
C THR A 107 5.31 -3.30 0.07
N GLU A 108 4.31 -2.47 -0.19
CA GLU A 108 3.33 -2.06 0.80
C GLU A 108 1.98 -2.70 0.43
N SER A 109 1.19 -3.04 1.43
CA SER A 109 -0.18 -3.51 1.27
C SER A 109 -1.14 -2.52 1.91
N VAL A 110 -2.32 -2.37 1.33
CA VAL A 110 -3.34 -1.43 1.79
C VAL A 110 -4.48 -2.16 2.49
N GLY A 111 -4.83 -1.70 3.68
CA GLY A 111 -6.06 -2.10 4.35
C GLY A 111 -7.18 -1.11 4.03
N PHE A 112 -8.36 -1.60 3.68
CA PHE A 112 -9.51 -0.78 3.36
C PHE A 112 -10.81 -1.43 3.81
N ILE A 113 -11.85 -0.61 3.91
CA ILE A 113 -13.22 -1.06 4.16
C ILE A 113 -14.00 -0.65 2.91
N PRO A 114 -14.43 -1.61 2.07
CA PRO A 114 -15.17 -1.28 0.86
C PRO A 114 -16.53 -0.68 1.21
N LYS A 115 -16.90 0.38 0.52
CA LYS A 115 -18.22 1.01 0.57
C LYS A 115 -19.07 0.61 -0.64
N GLU A 116 -18.44 0.49 -1.80
CA GLU A 116 -19.10 0.15 -3.08
C GLU A 116 -18.20 -0.79 -3.90
N TRP A 117 -18.80 -1.80 -4.53
CA TRP A 117 -18.11 -2.71 -5.43
C TRP A 117 -19.07 -3.32 -6.45
N ASP A 118 -18.50 -3.77 -7.56
CA ASP A 118 -19.17 -4.56 -8.58
C ASP A 118 -18.63 -5.99 -8.54
N ASP A 119 -19.53 -6.98 -8.53
CA ASP A 119 -19.16 -8.39 -8.70
C ASP A 119 -18.98 -8.69 -10.20
N GLY A 120 -17.98 -9.50 -10.52
CA GLY A 120 -17.75 -10.03 -11.88
C GLY A 120 -17.74 -11.56 -11.91
N ASP A 121 -17.55 -12.10 -13.10
CA ASP A 121 -17.66 -13.55 -13.36
C ASP A 121 -16.39 -14.34 -12.99
N GLY A 122 -15.25 -13.65 -12.79
CA GLY A 122 -13.97 -14.29 -12.48
C GLY A 122 -13.36 -15.12 -13.62
N GLU A 123 -14.04 -15.25 -14.76
CA GLU A 123 -13.55 -16.02 -15.92
C GLU A 123 -12.83 -15.12 -16.94
N LYS A 124 -13.39 -13.92 -17.20
CA LYS A 124 -12.82 -12.92 -18.13
C LYS A 124 -12.78 -11.52 -17.53
N SER A 125 -13.30 -11.38 -16.32
CA SER A 125 -13.41 -10.12 -15.59
C SER A 125 -12.97 -10.32 -14.13
N PRO A 126 -12.56 -9.25 -13.41
CA PRO A 126 -12.27 -9.35 -11.99
C PRO A 126 -13.48 -9.95 -11.25
N ARG A 127 -13.23 -10.85 -10.30
CA ARG A 127 -14.29 -11.37 -9.42
C ARG A 127 -14.98 -10.24 -8.66
N ARG A 128 -14.21 -9.22 -8.26
CA ARG A 128 -14.71 -7.99 -7.67
C ARG A 128 -13.91 -6.79 -8.12
N THR A 129 -14.61 -5.68 -8.34
CA THR A 129 -14.00 -4.37 -8.54
C THR A 129 -14.50 -3.43 -7.45
N TYR A 130 -13.62 -3.04 -6.53
CA TYR A 130 -13.94 -2.06 -5.49
C TYR A 130 -13.84 -0.66 -6.08
N THR A 131 -14.94 0.09 -6.02
CA THR A 131 -15.04 1.43 -6.60
C THR A 131 -15.04 2.52 -5.54
N LYS A 132 -15.16 2.17 -4.24
CA LYS A 132 -15.16 3.12 -3.12
C LYS A 132 -14.98 2.46 -1.75
#